data_AF-A0A938P0F2-F1
#
_entry.id   AF-A0A938P0F2-F1
#
_cell.length_a   1.000
_cell.length_b   1.000
_cell.length_c   1.000
_cell.angle_alpha   90.00
_cell.angle_beta   90.00
_cell.angle_gamma   90.00
#
_symmetry.space_group_name_H-M   'P 1'
#
loop_
_entity.id
_entity.type
_entity.pdbx_description
1 polymer ?
#
loop_
_entity_poly.entity_id
_entity_poly.type
_entity_poly.pdbx_seq_one_letter_code
_entity_poly.pdbx_strand_id
1 'polypeptide(L)'
;MAEPQYDRCGSCGEEVTSDSDFCPHCGVIFEAAGSVRCDAHPGRAAGGICIICRKLVCDECGVRGHGRTFCREHKGIEVQQDWARIFQSTDINDAELVRSVLQSAGYTVQVQNFDSIGFVWGGGGDSSLSRSALGKPAKIFVPIPEYLRAVKTVQEWNSGRENSDEGGLRK
;
A
#
# COMPACT_ATOMS: atom_id res chain seq x y z
N MET A 1 36.37 0.22 -8.28
CA MET A 1 34.96 0.44 -7.88
C MET A 1 34.32 -0.93 -8.01
N ALA A 2 33.98 -1.59 -6.90
CA ALA A 2 33.39 -2.93 -6.97
C ALA A 2 31.97 -2.79 -7.54
N GLU A 3 31.69 -3.50 -8.64
CA GLU A 3 30.36 -3.56 -9.23
C GLU A 3 29.42 -4.29 -8.26
N PRO A 4 28.22 -3.77 -7.96
CA PRO A 4 27.28 -4.46 -7.10
C PRO A 4 26.90 -5.79 -7.75
N GLN A 5 27.14 -6.89 -7.05
CA GLN A 5 26.71 -8.21 -7.48
C GLN A 5 25.23 -8.38 -7.11
N TYR A 6 24.44 -8.86 -8.07
CA TYR A 6 23.02 -9.12 -7.89
C TYR A 6 22.79 -10.63 -8.01
N ASP A 7 22.14 -11.18 -6.99
CA ASP A 7 21.71 -12.58 -6.92
C ASP A 7 20.19 -12.67 -6.92
N ARG A 8 19.63 -13.81 -7.31
CA ARG A 8 18.19 -14.04 -7.25
C ARG A 8 17.79 -14.56 -5.88
N CYS A 9 16.78 -13.94 -5.27
CA CYS A 9 16.24 -14.37 -4.00
C CYS A 9 15.62 -15.77 -4.12
N GLY A 10 16.08 -16.74 -3.32
CA GLY A 10 15.52 -18.09 -3.32
C GLY A 10 14.06 -18.21 -2.87
N SER A 11 13.49 -17.17 -2.24
CA SER A 11 12.08 -17.14 -1.83
C SER A 11 11.13 -16.56 -2.88
N CYS A 12 11.50 -15.48 -3.57
CA CYS A 12 10.61 -14.80 -4.52
C CYS A 12 11.11 -14.75 -5.96
N GLY A 13 12.36 -15.14 -6.22
CA GLY A 13 12.98 -15.14 -7.54
C GLY A 13 13.43 -13.77 -8.04
N GLU A 14 13.23 -12.71 -7.26
CA GLU A 14 13.58 -11.33 -7.64
C GLU A 14 15.06 -11.03 -7.40
N GLU A 15 15.60 -10.07 -8.15
CA GLU A 15 17.00 -9.65 -8.06
C GLU A 15 17.24 -8.87 -6.77
N VAL A 16 18.23 -9.30 -5.99
CA VAL A 16 18.65 -8.66 -4.75
C VAL A 16 20.17 -8.50 -4.76
N THR A 17 20.68 -7.43 -4.18
CA THR A 17 22.12 -7.25 -4.02
C THR A 17 22.69 -8.33 -3.10
N SER A 18 23.79 -8.96 -3.50
CA SER A 18 24.41 -10.08 -2.77
C SER A 18 24.91 -9.70 -1.36
N ASP A 19 25.09 -8.41 -1.11
CA ASP A 19 25.43 -7.83 0.20
C ASP A 19 24.21 -7.56 1.09
N SER A 20 22.98 -7.79 0.61
CA SER A 20 21.78 -7.53 1.40
C SER A 20 21.47 -8.65 2.38
N ASP A 21 21.25 -8.25 3.63
CA ASP A 21 20.78 -9.11 4.73
C ASP A 21 19.32 -9.56 4.58
N PHE A 22 18.54 -8.87 3.76
CA PHE A 22 17.11 -9.15 3.55
C PHE A 22 16.69 -8.84 2.12
N CYS A 23 15.63 -9.51 1.67
CA CYS A 23 15.04 -9.25 0.36
C CYS A 23 14.03 -8.10 0.45
N PRO A 24 14.22 -6.98 -0.28
CA PRO A 24 13.27 -5.86 -0.28
C PRO A 24 11.94 -6.20 -0.95
N HIS A 25 11.87 -7.27 -1.75
CA HIS A 25 10.69 -7.65 -2.52
C HIS A 25 9.71 -8.55 -1.75
N CYS A 26 10.23 -9.59 -1.08
CA CYS A 26 9.39 -10.53 -0.32
C CYS A 26 9.48 -10.36 1.19
N GLY A 27 10.50 -9.66 1.67
CA GLY A 27 10.75 -9.48 3.09
C GLY A 27 11.28 -10.73 3.78
N VAL A 28 11.91 -11.66 3.06
CA VAL A 28 12.69 -12.75 3.69
C VAL A 28 13.99 -12.18 4.23
N ILE A 29 14.39 -12.64 5.42
CA ILE A 29 15.71 -12.36 6.00
C ILE A 29 16.61 -13.53 5.60
N PHE A 30 17.79 -13.23 5.07
CA PHE A 30 18.75 -14.27 4.72
C PHE A 30 19.48 -14.76 5.97
N GLU A 31 19.86 -16.03 5.99
CA GLU A 31 20.57 -16.62 7.14
C GLU A 31 21.90 -15.92 7.43
N ALA A 32 22.51 -15.29 6.42
CA ALA A 32 23.73 -14.49 6.55
C ALA A 32 23.58 -13.28 7.49
N ALA A 33 22.37 -12.73 7.64
CA ALA A 33 22.07 -11.57 8.49
C ALA A 33 22.13 -11.86 9.99
N GLY A 34 22.15 -13.14 10.38
CA GLY A 34 22.12 -13.55 11.77
C GLY A 34 20.75 -13.41 12.45
N SER A 35 20.74 -13.47 13.78
CA SER A 35 19.51 -13.50 14.59
C SER A 35 18.97 -12.09 14.86
N VAL A 36 18.26 -11.54 13.88
CA VAL A 36 17.48 -10.32 14.07
C VAL A 36 16.27 -10.55 14.96
N ARG A 37 15.88 -9.53 15.74
CA ARG A 37 14.78 -9.61 16.71
C ARG A 37 13.53 -8.91 16.19
N CYS A 38 12.38 -9.40 16.60
CA CYS A 38 11.11 -8.76 16.28
C CYS A 38 11.02 -7.39 16.96
N ASP A 39 10.56 -6.39 16.23
CA ASP A 39 10.39 -5.01 16.73
C ASP A 39 9.36 -4.96 17.87
N ALA A 40 8.30 -5.77 17.76
CA ALA A 40 7.27 -5.89 18.79
C ALA A 40 7.67 -6.82 19.96
N HIS A 41 8.58 -7.77 19.72
CA HIS A 41 8.96 -8.79 20.70
C HIS A 41 10.48 -8.96 20.74
N PRO A 42 11.20 -8.22 21.61
CA PRO A 42 12.67 -8.28 21.66
C PRO A 42 13.21 -9.64 22.13
N GLY A 43 12.36 -10.51 22.68
CA GLY A 43 12.72 -11.89 23.07
C GLY A 43 12.56 -12.94 21.97
N ARG A 44 12.03 -12.59 20.79
CA ARG A 44 11.80 -13.54 19.68
C ARG A 44 12.60 -13.15 18.44
N ALA A 45 13.13 -14.16 17.75
CA ALA A 45 13.74 -13.97 16.44
C ALA A 45 12.67 -13.49 15.44
N ALA A 46 13.04 -12.52 14.61
CA ALA A 46 12.22 -12.12 13.48
C ALA A 46 12.37 -13.17 12.37
N GLY A 47 11.23 -13.65 11.85
CA GLY A 47 11.18 -14.61 10.75
C GLY A 47 11.00 -13.93 9.38
N GLY A 48 10.80 -12.62 9.36
CA GLY A 48 10.75 -11.80 8.16
C GLY A 48 10.65 -10.31 8.47
N ILE A 49 10.63 -9.51 7.41
CA ILE A 49 10.45 -8.07 7.44
C ILE A 49 9.19 -7.70 6.66
N CYS A 50 8.39 -6.75 7.15
CA CYS A 50 7.21 -6.31 6.42
C CYS A 50 7.61 -5.53 5.17
N ILE A 51 7.13 -5.92 3.99
CA ILE A 51 7.49 -5.24 2.73
C ILE A 51 7.01 -3.78 2.67
N ILE A 52 5.96 -3.45 3.43
CA ILE A 52 5.32 -2.13 3.42
C ILE A 52 6.04 -1.16 4.36
N CYS A 53 6.27 -1.56 5.61
CA CYS A 53 6.87 -0.68 6.63
C CYS A 53 8.30 -1.01 7.02
N ARG A 54 8.86 -2.08 6.47
CA ARG A 54 10.20 -2.59 6.80
C ARG A 54 10.40 -2.88 8.29
N LYS A 55 9.33 -3.17 9.05
CA LYS A 55 9.42 -3.63 10.43
C LYS A 55 9.74 -5.12 10.49
N LEU A 56 10.64 -5.50 11.39
CA LEU A 56 11.00 -6.89 11.68
C LEU A 56 9.86 -7.58 12.45
N VAL A 57 9.40 -8.72 11.94
CA VAL A 57 8.28 -9.47 12.51
C VAL A 57 8.66 -10.92 12.80
N CYS A 58 8.33 -11.40 14.00
CA CYS A 58 8.35 -12.82 14.31
C CYS A 58 7.16 -13.55 13.66
N ASP A 59 7.17 -14.87 13.70
CA ASP A 59 6.09 -15.72 13.15
C ASP A 59 4.68 -15.37 13.66
N GLU A 60 4.56 -14.84 14.89
CA GLU A 60 3.26 -14.39 15.44
C GLU A 60 2.84 -12.98 15.01
N CYS A 61 3.81 -12.13 14.67
CA CYS A 61 3.57 -10.75 14.26
C CYS A 61 3.48 -10.63 12.74
N GLY A 62 4.12 -11.55 12.03
CA GLY A 62 4.17 -11.62 10.59
C GLY A 62 3.06 -12.51 10.06
N VAL A 63 2.38 -12.07 9.02
CA VAL A 63 1.51 -12.92 8.21
C VAL A 63 2.18 -13.05 6.85
N ARG A 64 2.44 -14.28 6.41
CA ARG A 64 2.91 -14.56 5.05
C ARG A 64 1.72 -14.73 4.12
N GLY A 65 1.59 -13.85 3.13
CA GLY A 65 0.56 -13.89 2.11
C GLY A 65 1.17 -13.71 0.72
N HIS A 66 0.79 -14.56 -0.25
CA HIS A 66 1.30 -14.50 -1.63
C HIS A 66 2.84 -14.44 -1.75
N GLY A 67 3.56 -15.18 -0.89
CA GLY A 67 5.03 -15.20 -0.90
C GLY A 67 5.69 -13.95 -0.31
N ARG A 68 4.93 -13.12 0.42
CA ARG A 68 5.40 -11.86 1.01
C ARG A 68 5.05 -11.78 2.49
N THR A 69 5.87 -11.06 3.25
CA THR A 69 5.67 -10.89 4.68
C THR A 69 5.02 -9.55 4.99
N PHE A 70 3.94 -9.58 5.78
CA PHE A 70 3.21 -8.40 6.25
C PHE A 70 3.17 -8.37 7.78
N CYS A 71 3.21 -7.18 8.39
CA CYS A 71 2.97 -7.05 9.83
C CYS A 71 1.47 -7.11 10.15
N ARG A 72 1.12 -7.21 11.44
CA ARG A 72 -0.28 -7.22 11.90
C ARG A 72 -1.11 -6.03 11.43
N GLU A 73 -0.50 -4.85 11.29
CA GLU A 73 -1.15 -3.63 10.81
C GLU A 73 -1.45 -3.71 9.31
N HIS A 74 -0.58 -4.38 8.56
CA HIS A 74 -0.61 -4.44 7.10
C HIS A 74 -1.17 -5.75 6.53
N LYS A 75 -1.58 -6.70 7.37
CA LYS A 75 -2.12 -8.00 6.94
C LYS A 75 -3.40 -7.91 6.11
N GLY A 76 -4.17 -6.82 6.28
CA GLY A 76 -5.43 -6.58 5.57
C GLY A 76 -5.28 -5.71 4.32
N ILE A 77 -4.05 -5.30 4.00
CA ILE A 77 -3.80 -4.47 2.81
C ILE A 77 -3.81 -5.37 1.59
N GLU A 78 -4.66 -5.00 0.65
CA GLU A 78 -4.68 -5.59 -0.67
C GLU A 78 -3.48 -5.07 -1.46
N VAL A 79 -2.53 -5.96 -1.73
CA VAL A 79 -1.36 -5.65 -2.55
C VAL A 79 -1.47 -6.41 -3.87
N GLN A 80 -1.51 -5.68 -4.98
CA GLN A 80 -1.54 -6.24 -6.33
C GLN A 80 -0.21 -5.94 -7.01
N GLN A 81 0.57 -6.98 -7.33
CA GLN A 81 1.93 -6.83 -7.88
C GLN A 81 2.76 -5.88 -6.99
N ASP A 82 3.07 -4.67 -7.40
CA ASP A 82 3.86 -3.71 -6.61
C ASP A 82 3.05 -2.55 -6.06
N TRP A 83 1.72 -2.67 -6.07
CA TRP A 83 0.78 -1.63 -5.70
C TRP A 83 0.03 -2.01 -4.43
N ALA A 84 0.13 -1.17 -3.40
CA ALA A 84 -0.57 -1.33 -2.13
C ALA A 84 -1.77 -0.38 -2.07
N ARG A 85 -2.93 -0.91 -1.66
CA ARG A 85 -4.16 -0.13 -1.48
C ARG A 85 -4.04 0.78 -0.26
N ILE A 86 -4.10 2.09 -0.47
CA ILE A 86 -4.05 3.10 0.60
C ILE A 86 -5.44 3.57 1.04
N PHE A 87 -6.40 3.57 0.11
CA PHE A 87 -7.69 4.17 0.35
C PHE A 87 -8.78 3.38 -0.39
N GLN A 88 -9.93 3.26 0.25
CA GLN A 88 -11.14 2.76 -0.38
C GLN A 88 -12.30 3.63 0.09
N SER A 89 -13.12 4.08 -0.85
CA SER A 89 -14.35 4.79 -0.50
C SER A 89 -15.44 4.47 -1.50
N THR A 90 -16.66 4.39 -1.00
CA THR A 90 -17.86 4.35 -1.85
C THR A 90 -18.24 5.73 -2.38
N ASP A 91 -17.66 6.79 -1.82
CA ASP A 91 -17.90 8.17 -2.20
C ASP A 91 -16.91 8.62 -3.29
N ILE A 92 -17.44 8.97 -4.46
CA ILE A 92 -16.66 9.35 -5.64
C ILE A 92 -15.87 10.64 -5.37
N ASN A 93 -16.47 11.61 -4.68
CA ASN A 93 -15.83 12.88 -4.38
C ASN A 93 -14.61 12.71 -3.48
N ASP A 94 -14.72 11.83 -2.48
CA ASP A 94 -13.66 11.59 -1.52
C ASP A 94 -12.47 10.87 -2.16
N ALA A 95 -12.75 9.91 -3.04
CA ALA A 95 -11.72 9.23 -3.83
C ALA A 95 -10.98 10.18 -4.79
N GLU A 96 -11.68 11.05 -5.53
CA GLU A 96 -11.04 12.02 -6.42
C GLU A 96 -10.21 13.06 -5.67
N LEU A 97 -10.65 13.42 -4.47
CA LEU A 97 -9.94 14.38 -3.65
C LEU A 97 -8.64 13.79 -3.09
N VAL A 98 -8.68 12.57 -2.55
CA VAL A 98 -7.48 11.85 -2.11
C VAL A 98 -6.51 11.63 -3.27
N ARG A 99 -7.04 11.27 -4.45
CA ARG A 99 -6.25 11.17 -5.68
C ARG A 99 -5.55 12.50 -6.01
N SER A 100 -6.28 13.61 -5.99
CA SER A 100 -5.74 14.93 -6.29
C SER A 100 -4.65 15.35 -5.32
N VAL A 101 -4.84 15.09 -4.02
CA VAL A 101 -3.85 15.37 -2.97
C VAL A 101 -2.55 14.58 -3.24
N LEU A 102 -2.67 13.29 -3.52
CA LEU A 102 -1.51 12.43 -3.74
C LEU A 102 -0.78 12.78 -5.05
N GLN A 103 -1.51 13.07 -6.12
CA GLN A 103 -0.91 13.52 -7.38
C GLN A 103 -0.24 14.88 -7.23
N SER A 104 -0.85 15.81 -6.48
CA SER A 104 -0.26 17.12 -6.18
C SER A 104 1.00 17.01 -5.32
N ALA A 105 1.08 15.99 -4.46
CA ALA A 105 2.28 15.68 -3.69
C ALA A 105 3.36 14.93 -4.50
N GLY A 106 3.08 14.60 -5.76
CA GLY A 106 4.03 13.96 -6.69
C GLY A 106 4.08 12.43 -6.60
N TYR A 107 3.13 11.79 -5.92
CA TYR A 107 3.08 10.32 -5.83
C TYR A 107 2.45 9.68 -7.07
N THR A 108 2.88 8.45 -7.37
CA THR A 108 2.23 7.66 -8.43
C THR A 108 0.96 7.03 -7.89
N VAL A 109 -0.20 7.37 -8.48
CA VAL A 109 -1.50 6.93 -8.00
C VAL A 109 -2.24 6.19 -9.10
N GLN A 110 -2.73 4.99 -8.79
CA GLN A 110 -3.61 4.21 -9.65
C GLN A 110 -4.98 4.05 -8.97
N VAL A 111 -6.03 4.50 -9.63
CA VAL A 111 -7.40 4.32 -9.15
C VAL A 111 -8.04 3.15 -9.89
N GLN A 112 -8.62 2.22 -9.16
CA GLN A 112 -9.30 1.04 -9.68
C GLN A 112 -10.77 1.07 -9.28
N ASN A 113 -11.66 0.66 -10.19
CA ASN A 113 -13.11 0.86 -10.12
C ASN A 113 -13.55 2.33 -10.20
N PHE A 114 -12.69 3.22 -10.71
CA PHE A 114 -13.14 4.49 -11.26
C PHE A 114 -13.73 4.22 -12.64
N ASP A 115 -14.90 3.57 -12.69
CA ASP A 115 -15.73 3.74 -13.87
C ASP A 115 -16.23 5.17 -13.75
N SER A 116 -15.51 6.10 -14.38
CA SER A 116 -16.13 7.33 -14.83
C SER A 116 -17.39 6.88 -15.52
N ILE A 117 -18.55 7.02 -14.87
CA ILE A 117 -19.82 7.00 -15.58
C ILE A 117 -19.64 8.12 -16.58
N GLY A 118 -19.24 7.76 -17.80
CA GLY A 118 -19.25 8.66 -18.92
C GLY A 118 -20.68 9.13 -18.98
N PHE A 119 -20.90 10.39 -18.60
CA PHE A 119 -22.11 11.09 -18.98
C PHE A 119 -22.07 11.21 -20.51
N VAL A 120 -22.45 10.13 -21.19
CA VAL A 120 -22.87 10.13 -22.57
C VAL A 120 -24.20 10.89 -22.60
N TRP A 121 -24.11 12.20 -22.72
CA TRP A 121 -25.18 12.99 -23.34
C TRP A 121 -25.07 12.76 -24.85
N GLY A 122 -25.65 11.67 -25.31
CA GLY A 122 -25.67 11.30 -26.72
C GLY A 122 -26.36 9.97 -26.88
N GLY A 123 -27.66 10.01 -27.15
CA GLY A 123 -28.60 8.89 -27.05
C GLY A 123 -28.10 7.56 -27.62
N GLY A 124 -28.44 6.49 -26.90
CA GLY A 124 -28.16 5.11 -27.30
C GLY A 124 -28.00 4.20 -26.11
N GLY A 125 -29.09 3.97 -25.38
CA GLY A 125 -29.13 2.91 -24.38
C GLY A 125 -29.14 1.55 -25.07
N ASP A 126 -28.02 0.81 -25.00
CA ASP A 126 -28.02 -0.64 -24.87
C ASP A 126 -26.60 -1.10 -24.51
N SER A 127 -26.36 -1.34 -23.22
CA SER A 127 -25.24 -2.17 -22.76
C SER A 127 -25.57 -2.66 -21.36
N SER A 128 -25.93 -3.93 -21.26
CA SER A 128 -26.19 -4.66 -20.01
C SER A 128 -24.99 -4.71 -19.05
N LEU A 129 -23.84 -4.16 -19.44
CA LEU A 129 -22.63 -4.07 -18.64
C LEU A 129 -22.64 -2.88 -17.66
N SER A 130 -23.48 -1.85 -17.88
CA SER A 130 -23.46 -0.62 -17.08
C SER A 130 -24.18 -0.71 -15.72
N ARG A 131 -24.94 -1.77 -15.45
CA ARG A 131 -25.72 -1.88 -14.18
C ARG A 131 -24.94 -2.50 -13.02
N SER A 132 -23.82 -3.17 -13.28
CA SER A 132 -23.04 -3.89 -12.26
C SER A 132 -21.93 -3.05 -11.60
N ALA A 133 -21.77 -1.79 -12.01
CA ALA A 133 -20.73 -0.87 -11.52
C ALA A 133 -21.23 0.09 -10.42
N LEU A 134 -22.53 0.15 -10.14
CA LEU A 134 -23.19 1.12 -9.24
C LEU A 134 -22.93 0.96 -7.73
N GLY A 135 -21.84 0.29 -7.32
CA GLY A 135 -21.56 0.10 -5.89
C GLY A 135 -20.18 -0.44 -5.57
N LYS A 136 -19.24 -0.42 -6.51
CA LYS A 136 -17.87 -0.84 -6.21
C LYS A 136 -17.13 0.35 -5.62
N PRO A 137 -16.59 0.24 -4.40
CA PRO A 137 -15.81 1.32 -3.82
C PRO A 137 -14.63 1.64 -4.74
N ALA A 138 -14.41 2.92 -5.00
CA ALA A 138 -13.20 3.40 -5.64
C ALA A 138 -12.02 3.03 -4.75
N LYS A 139 -11.08 2.28 -5.30
CA LYS A 139 -9.88 1.84 -4.59
C LYS A 139 -8.68 2.60 -5.15
N ILE A 140 -7.91 3.20 -4.27
CA ILE A 140 -6.71 3.93 -4.63
C ILE A 140 -5.49 3.11 -4.21
N PHE A 141 -4.60 2.90 -5.16
CA PHE A 141 -3.37 2.17 -5.01
C PHE A 141 -2.18 3.08 -5.27
N VAL A 142 -1.09 2.81 -4.55
CA VAL A 142 0.21 3.46 -4.74
C VAL A 142 1.31 2.40 -4.69
N PRO A 143 2.49 2.66 -5.26
CA PRO A 143 3.62 1.75 -5.14
C PRO A 143 3.94 1.45 -3.66
N ILE A 144 4.24 0.18 -3.34
CA ILE A 144 4.70 -0.24 -2.01
C ILE A 144 5.75 0.71 -1.40
N PRO A 145 6.81 1.15 -2.12
CA PRO A 145 7.82 2.05 -1.52
C PRO A 145 7.30 3.46 -1.19
N GLU A 146 6.18 3.87 -1.77
CA GLU A 146 5.55 5.17 -1.53
C GLU A 146 4.41 5.09 -0.50
N TYR A 147 3.90 3.90 -0.23
CA TYR A 147 2.75 3.63 0.62
C TYR A 147 2.76 4.40 1.94
N LEU A 148 3.83 4.28 2.74
CA LEU A 148 3.87 4.92 4.06
C LEU A 148 3.80 6.45 3.98
N ARG A 149 4.47 7.04 2.99
CA ARG A 149 4.50 8.49 2.80
C ARG A 149 3.15 8.99 2.29
N ALA A 150 2.54 8.25 1.38
CA ALA A 150 1.20 8.50 0.88
C ALA A 150 0.16 8.44 2.01
N VAL A 151 0.17 7.39 2.84
CA VAL A 151 -0.74 7.26 4.00
C VAL A 151 -0.60 8.43 4.95
N LYS A 152 0.63 8.82 5.29
CA LYS A 152 0.87 9.97 6.17
C LYS A 152 0.27 11.25 5.59
N THR A 153 0.50 11.49 4.30
CA THR A 153 -0.05 12.67 3.60
C THR A 153 -1.59 12.68 3.65
N VAL A 154 -2.23 11.53 3.41
CA VAL A 154 -3.69 11.41 3.47
C VAL A 154 -4.23 11.60 4.89
N GLN A 155 -3.54 11.07 5.92
CA GLN A 155 -3.92 11.28 7.31
C GLN A 155 -3.78 12.74 7.74
N GLU A 156 -2.67 13.40 7.41
CA GLU A 156 -2.45 14.83 7.69
C GLU A 156 -3.53 15.69 7.04
N TRP A 157 -3.91 15.35 5.79
CA TRP A 157 -5.00 16.01 5.10
C TRP A 157 -6.37 15.77 5.76
N ASN A 158 -6.67 14.53 6.19
CA ASN A 158 -7.93 14.21 6.83
C ASN A 158 -8.08 14.90 8.20
N SER A 159 -7.02 14.89 9.02
CA SER A 159 -7.00 15.61 10.30
C SER A 159 -7.08 17.13 10.13
N GLY A 160 -6.59 17.68 9.00
CA GLY A 160 -6.75 19.10 8.66
C GLY A 160 -8.21 19.49 8.34
N ARG A 161 -9.03 18.55 7.82
CA ARG A 161 -10.47 18.77 7.62
C ARG A 161 -11.23 18.81 8.94
N GLU A 162 -10.94 17.88 9.85
CA GLU A 162 -11.61 17.80 11.16
C GLU A 162 -11.35 19.06 12.01
N ASN A 163 -10.15 19.62 11.94
CA ASN A 163 -9.81 20.86 12.68
C ASN A 163 -10.42 22.13 12.07
N SER A 164 -10.86 22.09 10.80
CA SER A 164 -11.49 23.23 10.13
C SER A 164 -12.99 23.33 10.42
N ASP A 165 -13.62 22.25 10.89
CA ASP A 165 -15.06 22.20 11.19
C ASP A 165 -15.38 22.64 12.64
N GLU A 166 -14.43 22.52 13.57
CA GLU A 166 -14.64 22.90 14.99
C GLU A 166 -14.47 24.41 15.29
N GLY A 167 -14.26 25.24 14.25
CA GLY A 167 -14.20 26.71 14.35
C GLY A 167 -15.51 27.43 14.02
N GLY A 168 -16.57 26.70 13.67
CA GLY A 168 -17.77 27.24 13.00
C GLY A 168 -19.06 27.29 13.81
N LEU A 169 -19.04 27.14 15.14
CA LEU A 169 -20.28 27.25 15.94
C LEU A 169 -20.07 28.00 17.27
N ARG A 170 -19.86 29.31 17.18
CA ARG A 170 -20.23 30.24 18.24
C ARG A 170 -20.75 31.54 17.65
N LYS A 171 -22.07 31.61 17.49
CA LYS A 171 -22.86 32.86 17.60
C LYS A 171 -24.33 32.53 17.81
#